data_AF-A0A8C9QPJ3-F1
#
_entry.id   AF-A0A8C9QPJ3-F1
#
_cell.length_a   1.000
_cell.length_b   1.000
_cell.length_c   1.000
_cell.angle_alpha   90.00
_cell.angle_beta   90.00
_cell.angle_gamma   90.00
#
_symmetry.space_group_name_H-M   'P 1'
#
loop_
_entity.id
_entity.type
_entity.pdbx_description
1 polymer ?
#
loop_
_entity_poly.entity_id
_entity_poly.type
_entity_poly.pdbx_seq_one_letter_code
_entity_poly.pdbx_strand_id
1 'polypeptide(L)'
;MHRTYQPLKPCTNKYLQKKWDQESYEQHRSKVREARAAVDTEGAPTPVQVQLKLKKRQLEEERLAVIERDNRILSTKLSHIACSNGLVDHRNHYPQRSLNGAKRREEFLLVTQENQAILRRIKARESEYRRQLWEEHCERAECWRDAIARYPRGIAQQVLPSHLPHIPGQRSMSETL
;
A
#
# COMPACT_ATOMS: atom_id res chain seq x y z
N MET A 1 -44.88 -81.72 36.75
CA MET A 1 -44.83 -81.42 38.19
C MET A 1 -45.60 -80.13 38.46
N HIS A 2 -46.88 -80.19 38.85
CA HIS A 2 -47.64 -78.99 39.24
C HIS A 2 -47.23 -78.58 40.67
N ARG A 3 -46.50 -77.46 40.80
CA ARG A 3 -46.16 -76.90 42.11
C ARG A 3 -47.38 -76.17 42.68
N THR A 4 -47.91 -76.66 43.79
CA THR A 4 -48.99 -75.99 44.53
C THR A 4 -48.43 -74.84 45.34
N TYR A 5 -49.25 -73.81 45.54
CA TYR A 5 -48.87 -72.64 46.32
C TYR A 5 -48.71 -73.00 47.80
N GLN A 6 -47.53 -72.72 48.36
CA GLN A 6 -47.20 -72.94 49.76
C GLN A 6 -46.96 -71.58 50.44
N PRO A 7 -47.82 -71.18 51.39
CA PRO A 7 -47.67 -69.92 52.10
C PRO A 7 -46.48 -69.99 53.07
N LEU A 8 -45.72 -68.90 53.18
CA LEU A 8 -44.56 -68.83 54.07
C LEU A 8 -44.94 -68.72 55.56
N LYS A 9 -46.14 -68.21 55.83
CA LYS A 9 -46.70 -68.05 57.17
C LYS A 9 -47.94 -68.96 57.31
N PRO A 10 -48.25 -69.48 58.51
CA PRO A 10 -49.48 -70.23 58.72
C PRO A 10 -50.68 -69.32 58.41
N CYS A 11 -51.54 -69.77 57.50
CA CYS A 11 -52.75 -69.04 57.09
C CYS A 11 -53.96 -69.97 57.17
N THR A 12 -55.11 -69.42 57.57
CA THR A 12 -56.37 -70.16 57.66
C THR A 12 -56.92 -70.52 56.27
N ASN A 13 -56.79 -69.61 55.29
CA ASN A 13 -57.25 -69.81 53.91
C ASN A 13 -56.11 -69.61 52.90
N LYS A 14 -55.69 -70.71 52.25
CA LYS A 14 -54.58 -70.72 51.28
C LYS A 14 -54.89 -69.98 49.97
N TYR A 15 -56.15 -69.94 49.55
CA TYR A 15 -56.55 -69.27 48.29
C TYR A 15 -56.44 -67.75 48.42
N LEU A 16 -56.95 -67.20 49.52
CA LEU A 16 -56.86 -65.76 49.80
C LEU A 16 -55.41 -65.33 50.00
N GLN A 17 -54.61 -66.12 50.72
CA GLN A 17 -53.19 -65.82 50.91
C GLN A 17 -52.43 -65.78 49.56
N LYS A 18 -52.73 -66.73 48.64
CA LYS A 18 -52.14 -66.72 47.29
C LYS A 18 -52.45 -65.43 46.53
N LYS A 19 -53.70 -64.97 46.59
CA LYS A 19 -54.14 -63.73 45.92
C LYS A 19 -53.39 -62.51 46.47
N TRP A 20 -53.28 -62.39 47.79
CA TRP A 20 -52.58 -61.27 48.44
C TRP A 20 -51.07 -61.26 48.18
N ASP A 21 -50.44 -62.42 48.21
CA ASP A 21 -49.01 -62.54 47.91
C ASP A 21 -48.73 -62.17 46.45
N GLN A 22 -49.60 -62.61 45.53
CA GLN A 22 -49.51 -62.26 44.12
C GLN A 22 -49.63 -60.75 43.91
N GLU A 23 -50.62 -60.11 44.54
CA GLU A 23 -50.84 -58.68 44.43
C GLU A 23 -49.71 -57.86 45.08
N SER A 24 -49.20 -58.29 46.23
CA SER A 24 -48.04 -57.67 46.88
C SER A 24 -46.78 -57.79 46.03
N TYR A 25 -46.60 -58.95 45.38
CA TYR A 25 -45.50 -59.18 44.45
C TYR A 25 -45.60 -58.26 43.21
N GLU A 26 -46.79 -58.14 42.63
CA GLU A 26 -47.06 -57.25 41.49
C GLU A 26 -46.86 -55.78 41.85
N GLN A 27 -47.30 -55.34 43.03
CA GLN A 27 -47.06 -54.00 43.54
C GLN A 27 -45.56 -53.73 43.77
N HIS A 28 -44.83 -54.67 44.36
CA HIS A 28 -43.38 -54.55 44.54
C HIS A 28 -42.66 -54.46 43.19
N ARG A 29 -43.03 -55.32 42.23
CA ARG A 29 -42.46 -55.30 40.88
C ARG A 29 -42.74 -54.00 40.15
N SER A 30 -43.93 -53.41 40.34
CA SER A 30 -44.28 -52.10 39.80
C SER A 30 -43.39 -51.00 40.41
N LYS A 31 -43.24 -50.98 41.74
CA LYS A 31 -42.34 -50.02 42.42
C LYS A 31 -40.88 -50.14 41.98
N VAL A 32 -40.39 -51.36 41.79
CA VAL A 32 -39.02 -51.59 41.29
C VAL A 32 -38.87 -51.11 39.84
N ARG A 33 -39.89 -51.29 39.00
CA ARG A 33 -39.88 -50.80 37.62
C ARG A 33 -39.95 -49.27 37.54
N GLU A 34 -40.71 -48.65 38.43
CA GLU A 34 -40.89 -47.20 38.49
C GLU A 34 -39.77 -46.47 39.24
N ALA A 35 -38.93 -47.19 39.98
CA ALA A 35 -37.79 -46.62 40.69
C ALA A 35 -36.81 -45.96 39.70
N ARG A 36 -36.65 -44.64 39.82
CA ARG A 36 -35.68 -43.87 39.04
C ARG A 36 -34.28 -43.97 39.65
N ALA A 37 -33.25 -43.86 38.82
CA ALA A 37 -31.87 -43.79 39.28
C ALA A 37 -31.67 -42.56 40.19
N ALA A 38 -30.96 -42.75 41.32
CA ALA A 38 -30.70 -41.69 42.28
C ALA A 38 -29.65 -40.67 41.81
N VAL A 39 -28.83 -41.07 40.83
CA VAL A 39 -27.79 -40.22 40.23
C VAL A 39 -28.11 -40.08 38.75
N ASP A 40 -28.22 -38.84 38.31
CA ASP A 40 -28.32 -38.53 36.90
C ASP A 40 -26.95 -38.73 36.25
N THR A 41 -26.88 -39.66 35.30
CA THR A 41 -25.68 -39.94 34.50
C THR A 41 -25.76 -39.32 33.11
N GLU A 42 -26.84 -38.60 32.78
CA GLU A 42 -26.97 -37.93 31.49
C GLU A 42 -25.93 -36.80 31.42
N GLY A 43 -25.02 -36.93 30.46
CA GLY A 43 -24.02 -35.91 30.18
C GLY A 43 -24.68 -34.60 29.74
N ALA A 44 -24.08 -33.47 30.11
CA ALA A 44 -24.58 -32.18 29.65
C ALA A 44 -24.68 -32.14 28.11
N PRO A 45 -25.76 -31.60 27.53
CA PRO A 45 -25.92 -31.52 26.09
C PRO A 45 -24.75 -30.78 25.46
N THR A 46 -24.16 -31.37 24.41
CA THR A 46 -23.03 -30.75 23.72
C THR A 46 -23.46 -29.36 23.20
N PRO A 47 -22.68 -28.31 23.46
CA PRO A 47 -23.01 -26.98 22.95
C PRO A 47 -23.14 -26.98 21.43
N VAL A 48 -24.18 -26.32 20.92
CA VAL A 48 -24.51 -26.24 19.49
C VAL A 48 -23.31 -25.76 18.65
N GLN A 49 -22.50 -24.86 19.20
CA GLN A 49 -21.30 -24.30 18.55
C GLN A 49 -20.27 -25.39 18.19
N VAL A 50 -20.12 -26.40 19.05
CA VAL A 50 -19.21 -27.54 18.87
C VAL A 50 -19.77 -28.53 17.87
N GLN A 51 -21.08 -28.81 17.95
CA GLN A 51 -21.77 -29.69 17.00
C GLN A 51 -21.69 -29.15 15.56
N LEU A 52 -21.90 -27.84 15.39
CA LEU A 52 -21.88 -27.16 14.09
C LEU A 52 -20.48 -26.69 13.65
N LYS A 53 -19.46 -26.81 14.51
CA LYS A 53 -18.07 -26.35 14.28
C LYS A 53 -18.00 -24.91 13.73
N LEU A 54 -18.73 -23.99 14.35
CA LEU A 54 -18.94 -22.63 13.82
C LEU A 54 -17.63 -21.88 13.50
N LYS A 55 -16.60 -22.00 14.35
CA LYS A 55 -15.28 -21.39 14.09
C LYS A 55 -14.60 -21.92 12.82
N LYS A 56 -14.79 -23.20 12.50
CA LYS A 56 -14.24 -23.80 11.28
C LYS A 56 -14.92 -23.19 10.06
N ARG A 57 -16.24 -23.06 10.08
CA ARG A 57 -17.01 -22.42 9.00
C ARG A 57 -16.62 -20.97 8.80
N GLN A 58 -16.48 -20.21 9.89
CA GLN A 58 -16.03 -18.82 9.84
C GLN A 58 -14.65 -18.69 9.15
N LEU A 59 -13.68 -19.53 9.53
CA LEU A 59 -12.35 -19.50 8.90
C LEU A 59 -12.38 -19.88 7.42
N GLU A 60 -13.25 -20.81 7.03
CA GLU A 60 -13.46 -21.19 5.63
C GLU A 60 -14.05 -20.02 4.83
N GLU A 61 -15.06 -19.32 5.37
CA GLU A 61 -15.66 -18.13 4.76
C GLU A 61 -14.65 -16.98 4.62
N GLU A 62 -13.88 -16.69 5.66
CA GLU A 62 -12.84 -15.66 5.63
C GLU A 62 -11.77 -15.98 4.57
N ARG A 63 -11.34 -17.24 4.48
CA ARG A 63 -10.39 -17.70 3.46
C ARG A 63 -10.96 -17.54 2.05
N LEU A 64 -12.22 -17.93 1.83
CA LEU A 64 -12.89 -17.78 0.54
C LEU A 64 -13.02 -16.31 0.14
N ALA A 65 -13.37 -15.42 1.08
CA ALA A 65 -13.47 -13.99 0.84
C ALA A 65 -12.14 -13.35 0.44
N VAL A 66 -11.00 -13.84 0.98
CA VAL A 66 -9.66 -13.42 0.54
C VAL A 66 -9.40 -13.88 -0.89
N ILE A 67 -9.64 -15.16 -1.18
CA ILE A 67 -9.45 -15.74 -2.52
C ILE A 67 -10.30 -15.00 -3.56
N GLU A 68 -11.56 -14.69 -3.26
CA GLU A 68 -12.44 -13.95 -4.16
C GLU A 68 -11.95 -12.52 -4.43
N ARG A 69 -11.48 -11.82 -3.39
CA ARG A 69 -10.86 -10.50 -3.55
C ARG A 69 -9.64 -10.56 -4.46
N ASP A 70 -8.75 -11.52 -4.22
CA ASP A 70 -7.53 -11.68 -5.00
C ASP A 70 -7.85 -12.06 -6.45
N ASN A 71 -8.80 -12.97 -6.67
CA ASN A 71 -9.28 -13.34 -8.01
C ASN A 71 -9.87 -12.14 -8.75
N ARG A 72 -10.63 -11.28 -8.07
CA ARG A 72 -11.18 -10.05 -8.67
C ARG A 72 -10.06 -9.08 -9.08
N ILE A 73 -9.06 -8.89 -8.22
CA ILE A 73 -7.90 -8.03 -8.53
C ILE A 73 -7.12 -8.61 -9.71
N LEU A 74 -6.86 -9.92 -9.70
CA LEU A 74 -6.16 -10.62 -10.77
C LEU A 74 -6.90 -10.49 -12.09
N SER A 75 -8.21 -10.77 -12.09
CA SER A 75 -9.07 -10.63 -13.27
C SER A 75 -9.06 -9.19 -13.80
N THR A 76 -9.16 -8.19 -12.93
CA THR A 76 -9.08 -6.78 -13.32
C THR A 76 -7.74 -6.45 -13.98
N LYS A 77 -6.62 -6.93 -13.42
CA LYS A 77 -5.28 -6.76 -14.01
C LYS A 77 -5.15 -7.45 -15.36
N LEU A 78 -5.68 -8.67 -15.49
CA LEU A 78 -5.68 -9.42 -16.74
C LEU A 78 -6.52 -8.73 -17.80
N SER A 79 -7.71 -8.23 -17.45
CA SER A 79 -8.53 -7.42 -18.35
C SER A 79 -7.80 -6.16 -18.79
N HIS A 80 -7.13 -5.45 -17.88
CA HIS A 80 -6.34 -4.29 -18.22
C HIS A 80 -5.20 -4.64 -19.19
N ILE A 81 -4.48 -5.74 -18.97
CA ILE A 81 -3.42 -6.21 -19.87
C ILE A 81 -4.02 -6.59 -21.23
N ALA A 82 -5.11 -7.35 -21.25
CA ALA A 82 -5.78 -7.78 -22.48
C ALA A 82 -6.32 -6.61 -23.31
N CYS A 83 -6.81 -5.56 -22.66
CA CYS A 83 -7.26 -4.33 -23.33
C CYS A 83 -6.11 -3.39 -23.71
N SER A 84 -4.92 -3.54 -23.12
CA SER A 84 -3.76 -2.72 -23.45
C SER A 84 -3.13 -3.19 -24.75
N ASN A 85 -2.64 -2.26 -25.57
CA ASN A 85 -2.03 -2.56 -26.87
C ASN A 85 -0.63 -3.22 -26.78
N GLY A 86 -0.28 -3.83 -25.64
CA GLY A 86 0.97 -4.57 -25.45
C GLY A 86 2.23 -3.71 -25.44
N LEU A 87 2.12 -2.42 -25.12
CA LEU A 87 3.28 -1.52 -25.04
C LEU A 87 4.09 -1.81 -23.77
N VAL A 88 4.90 -2.87 -23.81
CA VAL A 88 5.91 -3.14 -22.79
C VAL A 88 7.06 -2.17 -23.05
N ASP A 89 7.18 -1.13 -22.23
CA ASP A 89 8.35 -0.27 -22.27
C ASP A 89 9.53 -0.97 -21.59
N HIS A 90 10.73 -0.83 -22.18
CA HIS A 90 11.98 -1.32 -21.58
C HIS A 90 12.50 -0.35 -20.50
N ARG A 91 11.70 0.65 -20.10
CA ARG A 91 12.11 1.76 -19.22
C ARG A 91 11.54 1.58 -17.82
N ASN A 92 12.25 0.82 -17.00
CA ASN A 92 11.94 0.73 -15.59
C ASN A 92 12.26 2.05 -14.88
N HIS A 93 11.22 2.70 -14.33
CA HIS A 93 11.35 3.90 -13.50
C HIS A 93 11.80 3.51 -12.09
N TYR A 94 13.10 3.31 -11.91
CA TYR A 94 13.66 3.13 -10.57
C TYR A 94 13.85 4.49 -9.90
N PRO A 95 13.29 4.72 -8.70
CA PRO A 95 13.62 5.93 -7.96
C PRO A 95 15.11 5.89 -7.60
N GLN A 96 15.86 6.93 -7.97
CA GLN A 96 17.25 7.07 -7.55
C GLN A 96 17.31 7.24 -6.03
N ARG A 97 17.62 6.13 -5.33
CA ARG A 97 17.86 6.16 -3.88
C ARG A 97 19.29 6.63 -3.62
N SER A 98 19.45 7.91 -3.30
CA SER A 98 20.73 8.43 -2.79
C SER A 98 20.69 8.48 -1.26
N LEU A 99 21.74 7.98 -0.59
CA LEU A 99 21.89 8.07 0.87
C LEU A 99 21.85 9.53 1.38
N ASN A 100 22.21 10.49 0.51
CA ASN A 100 22.24 11.92 0.83
C ASN A 100 20.96 12.67 0.42
N GLY A 101 19.85 11.96 0.19
CA GLY A 101 18.62 12.57 -0.31
C GLY A 101 17.98 13.58 0.66
N ALA A 102 18.18 13.42 1.97
CA ALA A 102 17.75 14.40 2.97
C ALA A 102 18.58 15.69 2.87
N LYS A 103 19.91 15.58 2.97
CA LYS A 103 20.83 16.72 2.84
C LYS A 103 20.63 17.47 1.52
N ARG A 104 20.49 16.78 0.39
CA ARG A 104 20.24 17.42 -0.91
C ARG A 104 18.95 18.24 -0.93
N ARG A 105 17.89 17.80 -0.24
CA ARG A 105 16.63 18.54 -0.13
C ARG A 105 16.80 19.81 0.72
N GLU A 106 17.53 19.73 1.81
CA GLU A 106 17.84 20.89 2.65
C GLU A 106 18.65 21.94 1.89
N GLU A 107 19.73 21.53 1.22
CA GLU A 107 20.54 22.41 0.37
C GLU A 107 19.69 23.04 -0.74
N PHE A 108 18.81 22.26 -1.37
CA PHE A 108 17.90 22.77 -2.39
C PHE A 108 16.97 23.86 -1.85
N LEU A 109 16.44 23.69 -0.64
CA LEU A 109 15.61 24.71 0.01
C LEU A 109 16.40 25.98 0.33
N LEU A 110 17.63 25.85 0.84
CA LEU A 110 18.52 26.98 1.13
C LEU A 110 18.81 27.78 -0.15
N VAL A 111 19.29 27.11 -1.20
CA VAL A 111 19.56 27.73 -2.50
C VAL A 111 18.31 28.39 -3.07
N THR A 112 17.14 27.75 -2.93
CA THR A 112 15.87 28.33 -3.38
C THR A 112 15.54 29.61 -2.63
N GLN A 113 15.71 29.62 -1.31
CA GLN A 113 15.45 30.80 -0.47
C GLN A 113 16.41 31.95 -0.82
N GLU A 114 17.69 31.65 -1.02
CA GLU A 114 18.70 32.62 -1.45
C GLU A 114 18.38 33.20 -2.82
N ASN A 115 18.06 32.35 -3.79
CA ASN A 115 17.65 32.76 -5.13
C ASN A 115 16.40 33.66 -5.09
N GLN A 116 15.43 33.35 -4.25
CA GLN A 116 14.26 34.21 -4.03
C GLN A 116 14.61 35.56 -3.41
N ALA A 117 15.59 35.60 -2.49
CA ALA A 117 16.06 36.85 -1.92
C ALA A 117 16.79 37.72 -2.97
N ILE A 118 17.65 37.11 -3.79
CA ILE A 118 18.33 37.78 -4.91
C ILE A 118 17.29 38.31 -5.89
N LEU A 119 16.32 37.49 -6.29
CA LEU A 119 15.27 37.89 -7.22
C LEU A 119 14.48 39.09 -6.69
N ARG A 120 14.15 39.10 -5.39
CA ARG A 120 13.48 40.24 -4.76
C ARG A 120 14.32 41.51 -4.82
N ARG A 121 15.63 41.42 -4.56
CA ARG A 121 16.54 42.57 -4.66
C ARG A 121 16.64 43.10 -6.09
N ILE A 122 16.76 42.21 -7.07
CA ILE A 122 16.80 42.58 -8.49
C ILE A 122 15.50 43.26 -8.90
N LYS A 123 14.34 42.69 -8.53
CA LYS A 123 13.03 43.25 -8.86
C LYS A 123 12.73 44.58 -8.15
N ALA A 124 13.22 44.76 -6.92
CA ALA A 124 13.02 45.99 -6.16
C ALA A 124 13.88 47.15 -6.68
N ARG A 125 14.99 46.86 -7.36
CA ARG A 125 15.85 47.88 -7.97
C ARG A 125 15.25 48.29 -9.31
N GLU A 126 14.87 49.55 -9.43
CA GLU A 126 14.49 50.13 -10.71
C GLU A 126 15.70 50.17 -11.65
N SER A 127 15.48 49.95 -12.95
CA SER A 127 16.55 50.05 -13.95
C SER A 127 16.94 51.52 -14.14
N GLU A 128 18.06 51.94 -13.56
CA GLU A 128 18.67 53.25 -13.83
C GLU A 128 19.38 53.24 -15.19
N TYR A 129 18.63 53.35 -16.28
CA TYR A 129 19.20 53.48 -17.62
C TYR A 129 19.63 54.93 -17.88
N ARG A 130 20.82 55.32 -17.40
CA ARG A 130 21.39 56.67 -17.61
C ARG A 130 22.55 56.62 -18.63
N ARG A 131 22.21 56.64 -19.92
CA ARG A 131 23.16 56.45 -21.05
C ARG A 131 24.45 57.28 -20.93
N GLN A 132 24.35 58.54 -20.52
CA GLN A 132 25.51 59.43 -20.34
C GLN A 132 26.55 58.89 -19.35
N LEU A 133 26.12 58.35 -18.20
CA LEU A 133 27.04 57.76 -17.22
C LEU A 133 27.72 56.49 -17.76
N TRP A 134 27.04 55.73 -18.62
CA TRP A 134 27.60 54.54 -19.24
C TRP A 134 28.64 54.90 -20.30
N GLU A 135 28.39 55.92 -21.12
CA GLU A 135 29.35 56.47 -22.09
C GLU A 135 30.61 56.96 -21.35
N GLU A 136 30.46 57.77 -20.30
CA GLU A 136 31.58 58.24 -19.47
C GLU A 136 32.36 57.09 -18.78
N HIS A 137 31.68 56.02 -18.37
CA HIS A 137 32.33 54.83 -17.81
C HIS A 137 33.07 54.03 -18.88
N CYS A 138 32.48 53.89 -20.07
CA CYS A 138 33.09 53.23 -21.22
C CYS A 138 34.35 53.97 -21.66
N GLU A 139 34.29 55.30 -21.82
CA GLU A 139 35.43 56.14 -22.17
C GLU A 139 36.54 56.03 -21.13
N ARG A 140 36.22 56.10 -19.83
CA ARG A 140 37.21 55.89 -18.76
C ARG A 140 37.84 54.50 -18.84
N ALA A 141 37.02 53.46 -19.06
CA ALA A 141 37.51 52.10 -19.22
C ALA A 141 38.39 51.93 -20.48
N GLU A 142 38.14 52.71 -21.54
CA GLU A 142 38.99 52.80 -22.74
C GLU A 142 40.32 53.44 -22.42
N CYS A 143 40.34 54.58 -21.73
CA CYS A 143 41.56 55.22 -21.29
C CYS A 143 42.41 54.29 -20.41
N TRP A 144 41.78 53.60 -19.44
CA TRP A 144 42.48 52.61 -18.60
C TRP A 144 43.02 51.45 -19.43
N ARG A 145 42.20 50.94 -20.34
CA ARG A 145 42.63 49.89 -21.26
C ARG A 145 43.86 50.35 -22.03
N ASP A 146 43.89 51.55 -22.59
CA ASP A 146 45.00 52.06 -23.41
C ASP A 146 46.25 52.35 -22.59
N ALA A 147 46.09 52.83 -21.36
CA ALA A 147 47.19 53.03 -20.42
C ALA A 147 47.85 51.71 -19.97
N ILE A 148 47.07 50.63 -19.84
CA ILE A 148 47.57 49.30 -19.44
C ILE A 148 48.00 48.46 -20.68
N ALA A 149 47.70 48.93 -21.89
CA ALA A 149 48.04 48.20 -23.10
C ALA A 149 49.55 48.21 -23.35
N ARG A 150 50.12 47.03 -23.55
CA ARG A 150 51.54 46.87 -23.93
C ARG A 150 51.84 47.41 -25.34
N TYR A 151 50.84 47.48 -26.21
CA TYR A 151 50.97 47.95 -27.60
C TYR A 151 49.88 48.98 -27.93
N PRO A 152 50.18 50.02 -28.73
CA PRO A 152 49.21 51.05 -29.09
C PRO A 152 48.05 50.46 -29.90
N ARG A 153 46.83 50.64 -29.40
CA ARG A 153 45.60 50.20 -30.10
C ARG A 153 45.10 51.35 -30.97
N GLY A 154 45.10 51.12 -32.29
CA GLY A 154 44.76 52.12 -33.31
C GLY A 154 45.50 51.92 -34.63
N ILE A 155 46.60 51.15 -34.64
CA ILE A 155 47.43 50.94 -35.84
C ILE A 155 46.89 49.79 -36.72
N ALA A 156 46.05 48.91 -36.17
CA ALA A 156 45.59 47.70 -36.86
C ALA A 156 44.61 47.93 -38.03
N GLN A 157 44.09 49.14 -38.24
CA GLN A 157 43.20 49.45 -39.37
C GLN A 157 43.87 50.19 -40.54
N GLN A 158 45.14 50.60 -40.41
CA GLN A 158 45.85 51.30 -41.49
C GLN A 158 46.83 50.41 -42.26
N VAL A 159 47.05 49.16 -41.82
CA VAL A 159 47.94 48.21 -42.49
C VAL A 159 47.20 46.91 -42.80
N LEU A 160 46.12 47.02 -43.58
CA LEU A 160 45.63 45.91 -44.39
C LEU A 160 45.94 46.28 -45.85
N PRO A 161 46.87 45.57 -46.54
CA PRO A 161 47.11 45.81 -47.95
C PRO A 161 45.84 45.60 -48.76
N SER A 162 45.55 46.52 -49.68
CA SER A 162 44.38 46.55 -50.58
C SER A 162 44.37 45.44 -51.65
N HIS A 163 44.93 44.27 -51.37
CA HIS A 163 44.94 43.13 -52.28
C HIS A 163 44.80 41.82 -51.50
N LEU A 164 43.55 41.41 -51.25
CA LEU A 164 43.26 40.00 -51.04
C LEU A 164 42.85 39.41 -52.40
N PRO A 165 43.45 38.30 -52.85
CA PRO A 165 43.03 37.65 -54.07
C PRO A 165 41.60 37.11 -53.90
N HIS A 166 40.81 37.30 -54.95
CA HIS A 166 39.48 36.70 -55.10
C HIS A 166 39.59 35.18 -55.02
N ILE A 167 39.11 34.57 -53.93
CA ILE A 167 38.90 33.14 -53.81
C ILE A 167 37.42 32.87 -54.16
N PRO A 168 37.13 32.15 -55.26
CA PRO A 168 35.77 31.83 -55.63
C PRO A 168 35.26 30.67 -54.76
N GLY A 169 34.06 30.86 -54.22
CA GLY A 169 33.30 29.84 -53.53
C GLY A 169 33.43 29.92 -52.02
N GLN A 170 32.37 30.41 -51.37
CA GLN A 170 31.47 29.57 -50.56
C GLN A 170 30.20 30.36 -50.22
N ARG A 171 29.11 29.90 -50.84
CA ARG A 171 27.71 29.86 -50.38
C ARG A 171 27.17 31.06 -49.59
N SER A 172 26.28 31.78 -50.25
CA SER A 172 25.13 32.45 -49.66
C SER A 172 24.36 31.48 -48.75
N MET A 173 24.34 31.77 -47.46
CA MET A 173 23.25 31.41 -46.55
C MET A 173 22.65 32.74 -46.08
N SER A 174 21.99 33.42 -47.01
CA SER A 174 20.97 34.41 -46.69
C SER A 174 19.64 33.67 -46.51
N GLU A 175 18.87 34.15 -45.53
CA GLU A 175 17.41 34.02 -45.44
C GLU A 175 16.83 32.73 -44.85
N THR A 176 16.73 32.73 -43.52
CA THR A 176 15.51 32.29 -42.84
C THR A 176 14.97 33.47 -42.02
N LEU A 177 13.96 34.13 -42.56
CA LEU A 177 12.73 34.50 -41.86
C LEU A 177 11.55 34.00 -42.72
#